data_AF-A0A074ZST8-F1
#
_entry.id   AF-A0A074ZST8-F1
#
_cell.length_a   1.000
_cell.length_b   1.000
_cell.length_c   1.000
_cell.angle_alpha   90.00
_cell.angle_beta   90.00
_cell.angle_gamma   90.00
#
_symmetry.space_group_name_H-M   'P 1'
#
loop_
_entity.id
_entity.type
_entity.pdbx_description
1 polymer ?
#
loop_
_entity_poly.entity_id
_entity_poly.type
_entity_poly.pdbx_seq_one_letter_code
_entity_poly.pdbx_strand_id
1 'polypeptide(L)'
;GDTVASVAFEKPDQVYEANELLTYWLDIYPQSAVFQLLLGRYQAITGDLERAIDTFEKATTLPVDWRHYNHMCYWELLWCYALRADWLTAIKYVDKLATESLWSQATYRYMKATFLIQILDEYDVSVRPGTGNKANQQQQHQQQLAQKQLGPYKDRDAVLKDVDLLLKDIPKMMHRFAGRSLPLEKIALRKSKRYFNQNKKLTLPALELMFIWNEFKLIHCQQDSIMSFLLICENKINDLIRNRGQYQNFDDDYSLALLLKGVCLRCRGQLFQASMCFQEILELKQKITIDTYLLPYCEMELCQLAFDAGDIPEAIKRLQRARNTKNYSLESRLHFRMHEMDTRLEDYNRKTGKLIKKAGSETVIPGHKRSDSHSNSSIGSISKEEQRGDSESEVDITELKPMFPEFEEEEDFGGLNGMFAAEETFDP
;
A
#
# COMPACT_ATOMS: atom_id res chain seq x y z
N GLY A 1 -2.86 3.92 9.01
CA GLY A 1 -2.89 3.11 7.78
C GLY A 1 -2.69 3.98 6.55
N ASP A 2 -3.53 4.98 6.34
CA ASP A 2 -3.57 5.73 5.08
C ASP A 2 -2.81 7.07 5.06
N THR A 3 -2.04 7.39 6.10
CA THR A 3 -1.47 8.73 6.32
C THR A 3 -0.36 9.13 5.33
N VAL A 4 -0.46 10.16 4.47
CA VAL A 4 0.43 10.63 3.37
C VAL A 4 1.86 10.85 3.82
N ALA A 5 2.07 11.17 5.09
CA ALA A 5 3.40 11.32 5.67
C ALA A 5 3.99 10.04 6.27
N SER A 6 5.32 9.94 6.24
CA SER A 6 6.06 8.87 6.91
C SER A 6 6.00 9.09 8.42
N VAL A 7 5.26 8.21 9.11
CA VAL A 7 5.12 8.16 10.57
C VAL A 7 6.48 8.13 11.28
N ALA A 8 7.46 7.43 10.70
CA ALA A 8 8.81 7.34 11.24
C ALA A 8 9.60 8.66 11.20
N PHE A 9 9.33 9.53 10.22
CA PHE A 9 9.99 10.84 10.12
C PHE A 9 9.29 11.87 11.00
N GLU A 10 7.97 11.92 10.94
CA GLU A 10 7.19 12.91 11.70
C GLU A 10 7.16 12.61 13.21
N LYS A 11 7.33 11.33 13.60
CA LYS A 11 7.23 10.84 14.99
C LYS A 11 6.10 11.54 15.76
N PRO A 12 4.87 11.50 15.25
CA PRO A 12 3.78 12.25 15.86
C PRO A 12 3.51 11.69 17.28
N ASP A 13 3.00 12.54 18.17
CA ASP A 13 2.82 12.21 19.61
C ASP A 13 2.05 10.88 19.80
N GLN A 14 1.12 10.56 18.90
CA GLN A 14 0.36 9.31 18.92
C GLN A 14 1.23 8.05 18.77
N VAL A 15 2.39 8.12 18.12
CA VAL A 15 3.34 7.00 18.02
C VAL A 15 4.01 6.75 19.37
N TYR A 16 4.32 7.81 20.10
CA TYR A 16 4.88 7.70 21.44
C TYR A 16 3.86 7.08 22.40
N GLU A 17 2.63 7.61 22.40
CA GLU A 17 1.51 7.06 23.20
C GLU A 17 1.24 5.59 22.86
N ALA A 18 1.24 5.22 21.57
CA ALA A 18 1.08 3.84 21.14
C ALA A 18 2.21 2.93 21.68
N ASN A 19 3.46 3.40 21.68
CA ASN A 19 4.58 2.65 22.21
C ASN A 19 4.48 2.45 23.73
N GLU A 20 4.07 3.47 24.48
CA GLU A 20 3.86 3.36 25.94
C GLU A 20 2.76 2.33 26.26
N LEU A 21 1.62 2.41 25.57
CA LEU A 21 0.52 1.46 25.74
C LEU A 21 0.94 0.03 25.36
N LEU A 22 1.63 -0.14 24.23
CA LEU A 22 2.11 -1.46 23.80
C LEU A 22 3.11 -2.04 24.81
N THR A 23 4.05 -1.23 25.29
CA THR A 23 5.04 -1.66 26.28
C THR A 23 4.36 -2.13 27.56
N TYR A 24 3.40 -1.36 28.07
CA TYR A 24 2.63 -1.72 29.27
C TYR A 24 1.86 -3.04 29.09
N TRP A 25 1.11 -3.18 27.98
CA TRP A 25 0.28 -4.36 27.78
C TRP A 25 1.06 -5.62 27.41
N LEU A 26 2.22 -5.49 26.77
CA LEU A 26 3.10 -6.63 26.49
C LEU A 26 3.81 -7.15 27.75
N ASP A 27 4.02 -6.31 28.76
CA ASP A 27 4.52 -6.76 30.07
C ASP A 27 3.50 -7.67 30.78
N ILE A 28 2.22 -7.31 30.69
CA ILE A 28 1.11 -8.06 31.29
C ILE A 28 0.73 -9.30 30.45
N TYR A 29 0.69 -9.14 29.12
CA TYR A 29 0.23 -10.16 28.17
C TYR A 29 1.25 -10.39 27.03
N PRO A 30 2.43 -10.96 27.33
CA PRO A 30 3.51 -11.10 26.37
C PRO A 30 3.17 -12.01 25.18
N GLN A 31 2.21 -12.92 25.33
CA GLN A 31 1.76 -13.84 24.27
C GLN A 31 0.42 -13.44 23.65
N SER A 32 -0.08 -12.24 23.94
CA SER A 32 -1.33 -11.76 23.31
C SER A 32 -1.13 -11.60 21.81
N ALA A 33 -1.94 -12.33 21.05
CA ALA A 33 -1.97 -12.27 19.59
C ALA A 33 -2.13 -10.82 19.09
N VAL A 34 -3.08 -10.09 19.68
CA VAL A 34 -3.40 -8.70 19.31
C VAL A 34 -2.23 -7.78 19.58
N PHE A 35 -1.61 -7.83 20.77
CA PHE A 35 -0.49 -6.94 21.10
C PHE A 35 0.77 -7.28 20.30
N GLN A 36 1.00 -8.55 19.94
CA GLN A 36 2.10 -8.95 19.07
C GLN A 36 1.91 -8.45 17.63
N LEU A 37 0.70 -8.53 17.09
CA LEU A 37 0.37 -7.96 15.77
C LEU A 37 0.56 -6.43 15.78
N LEU A 38 0.08 -5.75 16.82
CA LEU A 38 0.23 -4.31 16.96
C LEU A 38 1.70 -3.89 17.17
N LEU A 39 2.51 -4.70 17.86
CA LEU A 39 3.94 -4.47 18.01
C LEU A 39 4.66 -4.55 16.66
N GLY A 40 4.41 -5.60 15.87
CA GLY A 40 5.00 -5.72 14.53
C GLY A 40 4.59 -4.55 13.63
N ARG A 41 3.30 -4.15 13.69
CA ARG A 41 2.78 -2.96 12.99
C ARG A 41 3.51 -1.70 13.42
N TYR A 42 3.67 -1.47 14.72
CA TYR A 42 4.40 -0.34 15.28
C TYR A 42 5.86 -0.29 14.79
N GLN A 43 6.55 -1.42 14.79
CA GLN A 43 7.92 -1.52 14.29
C GLN A 43 8.00 -1.21 12.79
N ALA A 44 7.05 -1.72 11.99
CA ALA A 44 7.00 -1.45 10.56
C ALA A 44 6.76 0.05 10.26
N ILE A 45 5.78 0.69 10.90
CA ILE A 45 5.46 2.11 10.68
C ILE A 45 6.55 3.06 11.20
N THR A 46 7.34 2.63 12.18
CA THR A 46 8.51 3.38 12.69
C THR A 46 9.78 3.10 11.89
N GLY A 47 9.70 2.25 10.85
CA GLY A 47 10.76 2.03 9.88
C GLY A 47 11.69 0.84 10.19
N ASP A 48 11.46 0.11 11.28
CA ASP A 48 12.24 -1.07 11.62
C ASP A 48 11.63 -2.34 11.05
N LEU A 49 11.78 -2.52 9.74
CA LEU A 49 11.24 -3.69 9.03
C LEU A 49 11.87 -5.00 9.50
N GLU A 50 13.12 -5.00 9.97
CA GLU A 50 13.79 -6.23 10.41
C GLU A 50 13.18 -6.75 11.71
N ARG A 51 12.98 -5.87 12.70
CA ARG A 51 12.27 -6.24 13.92
C ARG A 51 10.81 -6.57 13.66
N ALA A 52 10.15 -5.83 12.75
CA ALA A 52 8.78 -6.13 12.36
C ALA A 52 8.64 -7.54 11.81
N ILE A 53 9.53 -7.96 10.90
CA ILE A 53 9.56 -9.31 10.34
C ILE A 53 9.74 -10.35 11.46
N ASP A 54 10.75 -10.20 12.31
CA ASP A 54 11.00 -11.14 13.41
C ASP A 54 9.78 -11.25 14.35
N THR A 55 9.15 -10.12 14.67
CA THR A 55 7.95 -10.08 15.50
C THR A 55 6.77 -10.77 14.81
N PHE A 56 6.51 -10.51 13.53
CA PHE A 56 5.41 -11.16 12.81
C PHE A 56 5.66 -12.66 12.59
N GLU A 57 6.90 -13.08 12.33
CA GLU A 57 7.23 -14.51 12.21
C GLU A 57 6.99 -15.23 13.54
N LYS A 58 7.46 -14.66 14.66
CA LYS A 58 7.16 -15.17 16.01
C LYS A 58 5.66 -15.20 16.29
N ALA A 59 4.95 -14.13 15.94
CA ALA A 59 3.50 -14.04 16.09
C ALA A 59 2.76 -15.21 15.41
N THR A 60 3.18 -15.62 14.21
CA THR A 60 2.54 -16.75 13.50
C THR A 60 2.72 -18.11 14.18
N THR A 61 3.61 -18.22 15.17
CA THR A 61 3.83 -19.45 15.94
C THR A 61 3.03 -19.51 17.23
N LEU A 62 2.31 -18.43 17.58
CA LEU A 62 1.47 -18.41 18.78
C LEU A 62 0.32 -19.42 18.65
N PRO A 63 -0.01 -20.15 19.73
CA PRO A 63 -1.11 -21.12 19.73
C PRO A 63 -2.47 -20.41 19.81
N VAL A 64 -2.84 -19.74 18.72
CA VAL A 64 -4.09 -18.97 18.60
C VAL A 64 -5.10 -19.76 17.77
N ASP A 65 -6.29 -20.01 18.33
CA ASP A 65 -7.37 -20.76 17.66
C ASP A 65 -8.14 -19.91 16.62
N TRP A 66 -7.49 -18.89 16.06
CA TRP A 66 -8.09 -17.97 15.10
C TRP A 66 -7.24 -17.90 13.84
N ARG A 67 -7.60 -18.67 12.82
CA ARG A 67 -6.81 -18.78 11.59
C ARG A 67 -6.55 -17.44 10.89
N HIS A 68 -7.52 -16.51 10.94
CA HIS A 68 -7.39 -15.19 10.32
C HIS A 68 -6.29 -14.34 10.98
N TYR A 69 -5.91 -14.64 12.22
CA TYR A 69 -4.77 -14.01 12.87
C TYR A 69 -3.48 -14.21 12.07
N ASN A 70 -3.21 -15.45 11.68
CA ASN A 70 -2.05 -15.79 10.87
C ASN A 70 -2.13 -15.12 9.49
N HIS A 71 -3.34 -15.00 8.91
CA HIS A 71 -3.51 -14.28 7.64
C HIS A 71 -3.15 -12.80 7.77
N MET A 72 -3.53 -12.13 8.87
CA MET A 72 -3.10 -10.75 9.13
C MET A 72 -1.57 -10.65 9.23
N CYS A 73 -0.92 -11.58 9.94
CA CYS A 73 0.54 -11.61 10.03
C CYS A 73 1.21 -11.89 8.67
N TYR A 74 0.68 -12.82 7.87
CA TYR A 74 1.18 -13.13 6.53
C TYR A 74 1.05 -11.95 5.58
N TRP A 75 -0.05 -11.20 5.67
CA TRP A 75 -0.25 -9.97 4.92
C TRP A 75 0.80 -8.92 5.27
N GLU A 76 1.18 -8.81 6.54
CA GLU A 76 2.20 -7.88 6.97
C GLU A 76 3.61 -8.30 6.57
N LEU A 77 3.93 -9.58 6.73
CA LEU A 77 5.19 -10.16 6.29
C LEU A 77 5.37 -9.95 4.79
N LEU A 78 4.32 -10.20 4.01
CA LEU A 78 4.31 -9.99 2.57
C LEU A 78 4.86 -8.61 2.19
N TRP A 79 4.30 -7.54 2.76
CA TRP A 79 4.71 -6.18 2.44
C TRP A 79 6.08 -5.82 3.02
N CYS A 80 6.43 -6.32 4.20
CA CYS A 80 7.77 -6.13 4.75
C CYS A 80 8.86 -6.71 3.82
N TYR A 81 8.63 -7.90 3.26
CA TYR A 81 9.57 -8.50 2.30
C TYR A 81 9.55 -7.79 0.94
N ALA A 82 8.37 -7.39 0.43
CA ALA A 82 8.28 -6.61 -0.80
C ALA A 82 9.03 -5.26 -0.69
N LEU A 83 8.91 -4.58 0.45
CA LEU A 83 9.63 -3.34 0.75
C LEU A 83 11.15 -3.53 0.81
N ARG A 84 11.62 -4.73 1.18
CA ARG A 84 13.04 -5.12 1.14
C ARG A 84 13.49 -5.61 -0.24
N ALA A 85 12.62 -5.60 -1.25
CA ALA A 85 12.84 -6.22 -2.56
C ALA A 85 13.12 -7.74 -2.50
N ASP A 86 12.69 -8.42 -1.42
CA ASP A 86 12.72 -9.89 -1.34
C ASP A 86 11.40 -10.47 -1.87
N TRP A 87 11.27 -10.43 -3.19
CA TRP A 87 10.05 -10.84 -3.89
C TRP A 87 9.73 -12.32 -3.76
N LEU A 88 10.75 -13.19 -3.64
CA LEU A 88 10.55 -14.63 -3.48
C LEU A 88 9.92 -14.96 -2.12
N THR A 89 10.43 -14.34 -1.06
CA THR A 89 9.84 -14.51 0.28
C THR A 89 8.48 -13.84 0.38
N ALA A 90 8.28 -12.69 -0.28
CA ALA A 90 6.95 -12.10 -0.45
C ALA A 90 5.97 -13.10 -1.09
N ILE A 91 6.34 -13.72 -2.23
CA ILE A 91 5.51 -14.73 -2.92
C ILE A 91 5.16 -15.91 -2.00
N LYS A 92 6.09 -16.38 -1.16
CA LYS A 92 5.80 -17.44 -0.17
C LYS A 92 4.60 -17.08 0.72
N TYR A 93 4.50 -15.82 1.17
CA TYR A 93 3.37 -15.36 1.97
C TYR A 93 2.10 -15.13 1.14
N VAL A 94 2.22 -14.69 -0.13
CA VAL A 94 1.08 -14.67 -1.06
C VAL A 94 0.51 -16.08 -1.24
N ASP A 95 1.35 -17.09 -1.46
CA ASP A 95 0.91 -18.47 -1.65
C ASP A 95 0.22 -19.05 -0.41
N LYS A 96 0.72 -18.72 0.79
CA LYS A 96 0.03 -19.04 2.05
C LYS A 96 -1.37 -18.41 2.09
N LEU A 97 -1.47 -17.11 1.81
CA LEU A 97 -2.76 -16.41 1.79
C LEU A 97 -3.70 -16.99 0.72
N ALA A 98 -3.21 -17.26 -0.48
CA ALA A 98 -4.00 -17.86 -1.55
C ALA A 98 -4.49 -19.27 -1.21
N THR A 99 -3.69 -20.06 -0.48
CA THR A 99 -4.06 -21.43 -0.09
C THR A 99 -5.06 -21.42 1.07
N GLU A 100 -4.92 -20.47 2.00
CA GLU A 100 -5.61 -20.54 3.28
C GLU A 100 -6.79 -19.56 3.43
N SER A 101 -6.82 -18.47 2.67
CA SER A 101 -7.78 -17.37 2.81
C SER A 101 -8.79 -17.34 1.67
N LEU A 102 -10.07 -17.11 2.01
CA LEU A 102 -11.15 -16.94 1.03
C LEU A 102 -11.39 -15.47 0.64
N TRP A 103 -10.57 -14.53 1.11
CA TRP A 103 -10.82 -13.10 0.96
C TRP A 103 -10.89 -12.64 -0.50
N SER A 104 -9.81 -12.78 -1.26
CA SER A 104 -9.80 -12.44 -2.69
C SER A 104 -8.74 -13.25 -3.44
N GLN A 105 -9.17 -14.36 -4.04
CA GLN A 105 -8.30 -15.22 -4.84
C GLN A 105 -7.76 -14.49 -6.07
N ALA A 106 -8.58 -13.66 -6.73
CA ALA A 106 -8.14 -12.82 -7.82
C ALA A 106 -7.02 -11.84 -7.40
N THR A 107 -7.12 -11.24 -6.21
CA THR A 107 -6.08 -10.34 -5.69
C THR A 107 -4.77 -11.09 -5.42
N TYR A 108 -4.81 -12.24 -4.74
CA TYR A 108 -3.59 -13.01 -4.45
C TYR A 108 -2.90 -13.52 -5.72
N ARG A 109 -3.67 -14.00 -6.72
CA ARG A 109 -3.12 -14.39 -8.04
C ARG A 109 -2.45 -13.22 -8.74
N TYR A 110 -3.11 -12.06 -8.72
CA TYR A 110 -2.55 -10.86 -9.32
C TYR A 110 -1.26 -10.44 -8.61
N MET A 111 -1.25 -10.36 -7.28
CA MET A 111 -0.05 -10.07 -6.50
C MET A 111 1.12 -10.98 -6.86
N LYS A 112 0.91 -12.31 -6.84
CA LYS A 112 1.96 -13.26 -7.23
C LYS A 112 2.47 -13.00 -8.65
N ALA A 113 1.58 -12.82 -9.62
CA ALA A 113 1.96 -12.51 -11.00
C ALA A 113 2.79 -11.22 -11.09
N THR A 114 2.41 -10.18 -10.36
CA THR A 114 3.15 -8.91 -10.35
C THR A 114 4.55 -9.05 -9.74
N PHE A 115 4.72 -9.81 -8.66
CA PHE A 115 6.03 -10.04 -8.04
C PHE A 115 6.92 -10.93 -8.92
N LEU A 116 6.35 -11.89 -9.65
CA LEU A 116 7.09 -12.65 -10.66
C LEU A 116 7.55 -11.76 -11.82
N ILE A 117 6.70 -10.84 -12.30
CA ILE A 117 7.10 -9.85 -13.32
C ILE A 117 8.22 -8.95 -12.79
N GLN A 118 8.17 -8.55 -11.52
CA GLN A 118 9.21 -7.75 -10.89
C GLN A 118 10.55 -8.49 -10.79
N ILE A 119 10.53 -9.78 -10.43
CA ILE A 119 11.73 -10.64 -10.47
C ILE A 119 12.32 -10.68 -11.88
N LEU A 120 11.48 -10.77 -12.91
CA LEU A 120 11.93 -10.75 -14.31
C LEU A 120 12.56 -9.41 -14.70
N ASP A 121 11.96 -8.29 -14.29
CA ASP A 121 12.51 -6.96 -14.54
C ASP A 121 13.89 -6.79 -13.85
N GLU A 122 14.07 -7.29 -12.62
CA GLU A 122 15.35 -7.26 -11.90
C GLU A 122 16.40 -8.19 -12.53
N TYR A 123 15.99 -9.39 -12.92
CA TYR A 123 16.83 -10.34 -13.64
C TYR A 123 17.33 -9.74 -14.96
N ASP A 124 16.43 -9.16 -15.76
CA ASP A 124 16.75 -8.54 -17.06
C ASP A 124 17.70 -7.34 -16.90
N VAL A 125 17.68 -6.64 -15.75
CA VAL A 125 18.66 -5.59 -15.42
C VAL A 125 20.02 -6.19 -15.06
N SER A 126 20.05 -7.27 -14.27
CA SER A 126 21.28 -7.91 -13.80
C SER A 126 22.09 -8.62 -14.91
N VAL A 127 21.41 -9.10 -15.95
CA VAL A 127 22.00 -9.88 -17.06
C VAL A 127 22.49 -9.00 -18.23
N ARG A 128 22.07 -7.73 -18.32
CA ARG A 128 22.51 -6.84 -19.41
C ARG A 128 24.03 -6.66 -19.38
N PRO A 129 24.75 -6.94 -20.49
CA PRO A 129 26.19 -6.76 -20.52
C PRO A 129 26.53 -5.27 -20.41
N GLY A 130 27.28 -4.92 -19.36
CA GLY A 130 27.93 -3.62 -19.29
C GLY A 130 28.83 -3.44 -20.51
N THR A 131 28.90 -2.22 -21.04
CA THR A 131 29.68 -1.84 -22.24
C THR A 131 31.21 -1.92 -22.07
N GLY A 132 31.71 -2.78 -21.19
CA GLY A 132 33.13 -2.93 -20.85
C GLY A 132 33.67 -4.35 -21.08
N ASN A 133 34.73 -4.46 -21.87
CA ASN A 133 35.48 -5.70 -22.16
C ASN A 133 36.26 -6.24 -20.95
N LYS A 134 35.58 -6.80 -19.93
CA LYS A 134 36.21 -7.60 -18.87
C LYS A 134 35.41 -8.88 -18.62
N ALA A 135 35.43 -9.77 -19.59
CA ALA A 135 34.64 -10.99 -19.65
C ALA A 135 35.46 -12.21 -19.18
N ASN A 136 34.99 -12.90 -18.12
CA ASN A 136 34.70 -14.34 -18.11
C ASN A 136 34.45 -14.85 -16.68
N GLN A 137 35.21 -14.42 -15.67
CA GLN A 137 34.99 -14.87 -14.27
C GLN A 137 33.89 -14.06 -13.54
N GLN A 138 33.84 -12.73 -13.73
CA GLN A 138 32.77 -11.90 -13.17
C GLN A 138 31.41 -12.22 -13.80
N GLN A 139 31.38 -12.56 -15.10
CA GLN A 139 30.14 -12.94 -15.80
C GLN A 139 29.53 -14.25 -15.29
N GLN A 140 30.34 -15.28 -14.99
CA GLN A 140 29.83 -16.54 -14.45
C GLN A 140 29.26 -16.38 -13.04
N HIS A 141 29.93 -15.60 -12.18
CA HIS A 141 29.42 -15.29 -10.85
C HIS A 141 28.12 -14.47 -10.92
N GLN A 142 28.07 -13.50 -11.82
CA GLN A 142 26.89 -12.66 -12.04
C GLN A 142 25.71 -13.46 -12.62
N GLN A 143 25.96 -14.44 -13.50
CA GLN A 143 24.95 -15.39 -13.97
C GLN A 143 24.44 -16.32 -12.87
N GLN A 144 25.31 -16.84 -12.01
CA GLN A 144 24.86 -17.66 -10.86
C GLN A 144 24.02 -16.85 -9.87
N LEU A 145 24.40 -15.61 -9.59
CA LEU A 145 23.63 -14.70 -8.75
C LEU A 145 22.28 -14.35 -9.38
N ALA A 146 22.25 -14.09 -10.69
CA ALA A 146 21.01 -13.84 -11.41
C ALA A 146 20.08 -15.08 -11.41
N GLN A 147 20.63 -16.29 -11.59
CA GLN A 147 19.84 -17.52 -11.49
C GLN A 147 19.24 -17.72 -10.09
N LYS A 148 19.97 -17.31 -9.03
CA LYS A 148 19.47 -17.37 -7.65
C LYS A 148 18.24 -16.44 -7.45
N GLN A 149 18.12 -15.36 -8.22
CA GLN A 149 16.95 -14.45 -8.16
C GLN A 149 15.67 -15.08 -8.71
N LEU A 150 15.76 -16.04 -9.63
CA LEU A 150 14.60 -16.77 -10.15
C LEU A 150 14.03 -17.79 -9.15
N GLY A 151 14.66 -18.00 -7.99
CA GLY A 151 14.14 -18.85 -6.93
C GLY A 151 13.89 -20.30 -7.38
N PRO A 152 12.66 -20.83 -7.24
CA PRO A 152 12.35 -22.22 -7.60
C PRO A 152 12.23 -22.44 -9.13
N TYR A 153 12.22 -21.38 -9.93
CA TYR A 153 12.02 -21.49 -11.37
C TYR A 153 13.33 -21.85 -12.07
N LYS A 154 13.25 -22.80 -13.00
CA LYS A 154 14.41 -23.27 -13.77
C LYS A 154 15.00 -22.17 -14.66
N ASP A 155 14.13 -21.39 -15.31
CA ASP A 155 14.50 -20.38 -16.28
C ASP A 155 13.42 -19.29 -16.37
N ARG A 156 13.72 -18.25 -17.14
CA ARG A 156 12.83 -17.11 -17.42
C ARG A 156 11.49 -17.54 -18.03
N ASP A 157 11.51 -18.53 -18.91
CA ASP A 157 10.30 -18.98 -19.61
C ASP A 157 9.35 -19.72 -18.67
N ALA A 158 9.88 -20.45 -17.69
CA ALA A 158 9.09 -21.07 -16.62
C ALA A 158 8.37 -20.02 -15.77
N VAL A 159 9.02 -18.91 -15.43
CA VAL A 159 8.39 -17.78 -14.72
C VAL A 159 7.26 -17.18 -15.55
N LEU A 160 7.52 -16.88 -16.83
CA LEU A 160 6.52 -16.30 -17.74
C LEU A 160 5.31 -17.21 -17.91
N LYS A 161 5.52 -18.53 -18.01
CA LYS A 161 4.43 -19.50 -18.10
C LYS A 161 3.54 -19.48 -16.86
N ASP A 162 4.12 -19.32 -15.67
CA ASP A 162 3.33 -19.21 -14.44
C ASP A 162 2.58 -17.88 -14.38
N VAL A 163 3.20 -16.77 -14.75
CA VAL A 163 2.53 -15.46 -14.88
C VAL A 163 1.32 -15.55 -15.83
N ASP A 164 1.49 -16.20 -16.98
CA ASP A 164 0.40 -16.41 -17.94
C ASP A 164 -0.77 -17.19 -17.33
N LEU A 165 -0.50 -18.26 -16.59
CA LEU A 165 -1.53 -19.07 -15.92
C LEU A 165 -2.26 -18.25 -14.84
N LEU A 166 -1.51 -17.57 -13.98
CA LEU A 166 -2.04 -16.75 -12.90
C LEU A 166 -2.97 -15.66 -13.45
N LEU A 167 -2.54 -14.92 -14.47
CA LEU A 167 -3.33 -13.82 -15.04
C LEU A 167 -4.53 -14.32 -15.85
N LYS A 168 -4.41 -15.48 -16.52
CA LYS A 168 -5.52 -16.07 -17.31
C LYS A 168 -6.69 -16.51 -16.43
N ASP A 169 -6.44 -16.93 -15.20
CA ASP A 169 -7.48 -17.44 -14.31
C ASP A 169 -8.19 -16.35 -13.49
N ILE A 170 -7.64 -15.13 -13.41
CA ILE A 170 -8.25 -14.01 -12.68
C ILE A 170 -9.75 -13.81 -12.99
N PRO A 171 -10.22 -13.79 -14.26
CA PRO A 171 -11.63 -13.60 -14.56
C PRO A 171 -12.55 -14.65 -13.92
N LYS A 172 -12.06 -15.87 -13.70
CA LYS A 172 -12.81 -16.98 -13.09
C LYS A 172 -12.87 -16.90 -11.57
N MET A 173 -12.01 -16.07 -10.96
CA MET A 173 -11.84 -15.93 -9.51
C MET A 173 -12.44 -14.62 -8.97
N MET A 174 -13.11 -13.86 -9.84
CA MET A 174 -13.80 -12.62 -9.47
C MET A 174 -15.01 -12.93 -8.61
N HIS A 175 -15.10 -12.32 -7.43
CA HIS A 175 -16.26 -12.44 -6.56
C HIS A 175 -17.03 -11.11 -6.51
N ARG A 176 -18.32 -11.21 -6.17
CA ARG A 176 -19.16 -10.06 -5.85
C ARG A 176 -19.57 -10.14 -4.39
N PHE A 177 -19.29 -9.08 -3.64
CA PHE A 177 -19.75 -8.86 -2.28
C PHE A 177 -20.83 -7.79 -2.32
N ALA A 178 -22.04 -8.08 -1.84
CA ALA A 178 -23.19 -7.17 -1.91
C ALA A 178 -23.41 -6.59 -3.32
N GLY A 179 -23.34 -7.44 -4.36
CA GLY A 179 -23.51 -7.04 -5.76
C GLY A 179 -22.28 -6.38 -6.41
N ARG A 180 -21.25 -6.02 -5.64
CA ARG A 180 -20.05 -5.31 -6.13
C ARG A 180 -18.78 -6.12 -6.02
N SER A 181 -17.90 -5.99 -7.01
CA SER A 181 -16.54 -6.52 -6.91
C SER A 181 -15.65 -5.59 -6.11
N LEU A 182 -14.72 -6.17 -5.34
CA LEU A 182 -13.71 -5.42 -4.60
C LEU A 182 -12.91 -4.52 -5.56
N PRO A 183 -12.55 -3.28 -5.20
CA PRO A 183 -11.80 -2.38 -6.06
C PRO A 183 -10.50 -2.99 -6.62
N LEU A 184 -9.85 -3.85 -5.84
CA LEU A 184 -8.61 -4.52 -6.21
C LEU A 184 -8.82 -5.66 -7.19
N GLU A 185 -9.91 -6.40 -7.06
CA GLU A 185 -10.29 -7.40 -8.07
C GLU A 185 -10.61 -6.73 -9.41
N LYS A 186 -11.28 -5.57 -9.39
CA LYS A 186 -11.50 -4.76 -10.60
C LYS A 186 -10.17 -4.35 -11.26
N ILE A 187 -9.12 -4.04 -10.48
CA ILE A 187 -7.78 -3.77 -11.01
C ILE A 187 -7.14 -5.02 -11.58
N ALA A 188 -7.13 -6.11 -10.81
CA ALA A 188 -6.58 -7.40 -11.23
C ALA A 188 -7.16 -7.83 -12.59
N LEU A 189 -8.48 -7.71 -12.75
CA LEU A 189 -9.17 -8.03 -14.00
C LEU A 189 -8.79 -7.11 -15.15
N ARG A 190 -8.72 -5.79 -14.93
CA ARG A 190 -8.33 -4.85 -15.99
C ARG A 190 -6.88 -5.07 -16.42
N LYS A 191 -5.98 -5.27 -15.46
CA LYS A 191 -4.55 -5.47 -15.71
C LYS A 191 -4.28 -6.84 -16.33
N SER A 192 -5.03 -7.89 -15.98
CA SER A 192 -4.90 -9.19 -16.65
C SER A 192 -5.34 -9.13 -18.11
N LYS A 193 -6.46 -8.46 -18.43
CA LYS A 193 -6.88 -8.20 -19.82
C LYS A 193 -5.83 -7.39 -20.58
N ARG A 194 -5.31 -6.32 -19.97
CA ARG A 194 -4.26 -5.48 -20.57
C ARG A 194 -3.00 -6.28 -20.88
N TYR A 195 -2.56 -7.15 -19.96
CA TYR A 195 -1.39 -7.99 -20.17
C TYR A 195 -1.50 -8.80 -21.47
N PHE A 196 -2.61 -9.49 -21.70
CA PHE A 196 -2.79 -10.29 -22.93
C PHE A 196 -2.95 -9.42 -24.19
N ASN A 197 -3.59 -8.24 -24.07
CA ASN A 197 -3.74 -7.31 -25.19
C ASN A 197 -2.42 -6.61 -25.57
N GLN A 198 -1.49 -6.46 -24.62
CA GLN A 198 -0.19 -5.81 -24.81
C GLN A 198 0.96 -6.82 -25.02
N ASN A 199 0.70 -7.93 -25.72
CA ASN A 199 1.70 -8.96 -26.00
C ASN A 199 2.39 -9.49 -24.73
N LYS A 200 1.62 -9.75 -23.67
CA LYS A 200 2.09 -10.29 -22.39
C LYS A 200 3.08 -9.35 -21.68
N LYS A 201 2.75 -8.06 -21.65
CA LYS A 201 3.54 -7.03 -20.96
C LYS A 201 2.65 -6.20 -20.02
N LEU A 202 3.22 -5.85 -18.87
CA LEU A 202 2.70 -4.84 -17.95
C LEU A 202 3.84 -3.95 -17.49
N THR A 203 3.55 -2.67 -17.29
CA THR A 203 4.53 -1.69 -16.83
C THR A 203 4.57 -1.64 -15.31
N LEU A 204 5.64 -2.14 -14.71
CA LEU A 204 5.96 -2.03 -13.27
C LEU A 204 4.79 -2.42 -12.32
N PRO A 205 4.10 -3.55 -12.55
CA PRO A 205 2.85 -3.83 -11.85
C PRO A 205 3.03 -4.06 -10.34
N ALA A 206 4.19 -4.56 -9.88
CA ALA A 206 4.46 -4.71 -8.45
C ALA A 206 4.63 -3.36 -7.74
N LEU A 207 5.39 -2.44 -8.34
CA LEU A 207 5.56 -1.09 -7.81
C LEU A 207 4.25 -0.29 -7.86
N GLU A 208 3.42 -0.50 -8.90
CA GLU A 208 2.07 0.04 -8.97
C GLU A 208 1.22 -0.45 -7.78
N LEU A 209 1.23 -1.76 -7.48
CA LEU A 209 0.56 -2.30 -6.30
C LEU A 209 1.08 -1.67 -5.00
N MET A 210 2.39 -1.60 -4.80
CA MET A 210 2.98 -0.96 -3.61
C MET A 210 2.53 0.49 -3.46
N PHE A 211 2.43 1.24 -4.57
CA PHE A 211 1.96 2.61 -4.55
C PHE A 211 0.48 2.71 -4.16
N ILE A 212 -0.38 1.89 -4.76
CA ILE A 212 -1.82 1.84 -4.49
C ILE A 212 -2.08 1.42 -3.03
N TRP A 213 -1.29 0.48 -2.50
CA TRP A 213 -1.33 0.04 -1.11
C TRP A 213 -0.60 0.92 -0.15
N ASN A 214 -0.05 2.03 -0.64
CA ASN A 214 0.50 3.06 0.21
C ASN A 214 1.77 2.63 0.96
N GLU A 215 2.47 1.62 0.45
CA GLU A 215 3.64 0.98 1.06
C GLU A 215 4.91 1.85 0.98
N PHE A 216 5.02 2.72 -0.03
CA PHE A 216 6.15 3.65 -0.18
C PHE A 216 6.32 4.64 0.98
N LYS A 217 5.41 4.69 1.94
CA LYS A 217 5.61 5.47 3.18
C LYS A 217 6.56 4.78 4.15
N LEU A 218 6.55 3.45 4.15
CA LEU A 218 7.37 2.62 5.03
C LEU A 218 8.79 2.44 4.47
N ILE A 219 8.97 2.68 3.16
CA ILE A 219 10.21 2.35 2.44
C ILE A 219 11.39 3.27 2.77
N HIS A 220 11.18 4.42 3.41
CA HIS A 220 12.24 5.42 3.66
C HIS A 220 13.43 4.86 4.45
N CYS A 221 13.25 3.79 5.23
CA CYS A 221 14.32 3.07 5.93
C CYS A 221 15.07 2.04 5.07
N GLN A 222 14.62 1.75 3.85
CA GLN A 222 15.19 0.78 2.92
C GLN A 222 15.81 1.49 1.71
N GLN A 223 16.89 2.23 1.94
CA GLN A 223 17.53 3.03 0.90
C GLN A 223 18.00 2.20 -0.30
N ASP A 224 18.53 0.99 -0.06
CA ASP A 224 18.96 0.09 -1.13
C ASP A 224 17.80 -0.38 -2.00
N SER A 225 16.65 -0.70 -1.40
CA SER A 225 15.45 -1.09 -2.13
C SER A 225 14.89 0.07 -2.96
N ILE A 226 14.86 1.30 -2.41
CA ILE A 226 14.46 2.49 -3.17
C ILE A 226 15.38 2.71 -4.37
N MET A 227 16.69 2.53 -4.20
CA MET A 227 17.67 2.65 -5.28
C MET A 227 17.42 1.63 -6.39
N SER A 228 17.15 0.38 -6.01
CA SER A 228 16.78 -0.68 -6.96
C SER A 228 15.52 -0.30 -7.74
N PHE A 229 14.46 0.11 -7.04
CA PHE A 229 13.19 0.47 -7.68
C PHE A 229 13.32 1.68 -8.61
N LEU A 230 14.08 2.69 -8.20
CA LEU A 230 14.38 3.85 -9.04
C LEU A 230 15.10 3.43 -10.33
N LEU A 231 16.13 2.58 -10.24
CA LEU A 231 16.85 2.07 -11.39
C LEU A 231 15.94 1.29 -12.35
N ILE A 232 15.03 0.48 -11.82
CA ILE A 232 14.04 -0.28 -12.60
C ILE A 232 13.08 0.68 -13.32
N CYS A 233 12.56 1.71 -12.63
CA CYS A 233 11.73 2.74 -13.24
C CYS A 233 12.46 3.45 -14.39
N GLU A 234 13.72 3.85 -14.19
CA GLU A 234 14.53 4.52 -15.22
C GLU A 234 14.80 3.62 -16.42
N ASN A 235 15.13 2.35 -16.19
CA ASN A 235 15.30 1.37 -17.26
C ASN A 235 14.02 1.14 -18.05
N LYS A 236 12.86 1.09 -17.38
CA LYS A 236 11.56 0.93 -18.03
C LYS A 236 11.19 2.16 -18.86
N ILE A 237 11.40 3.36 -18.34
CA ILE A 237 11.21 4.61 -19.08
C ILE A 237 12.07 4.62 -20.36
N ASN A 238 13.34 4.26 -20.23
CA ASN A 238 14.26 4.18 -21.38
C ASN A 238 13.80 3.15 -22.42
N ASP A 239 13.29 1.98 -21.98
CA ASP A 239 12.73 0.97 -22.88
C ASP A 239 11.49 1.49 -23.61
N LEU A 240 10.55 2.09 -22.88
CA LEU A 240 9.33 2.67 -23.44
C LEU A 240 9.67 3.71 -24.52
N ILE A 241 10.59 4.65 -24.23
CA ILE A 241 11.00 5.69 -25.18
C ILE A 241 11.61 5.07 -26.44
N ARG A 242 12.52 4.10 -26.29
CA ARG A 242 13.19 3.43 -27.42
C ARG A 242 12.23 2.64 -28.29
N ASN A 243 11.24 2.01 -27.66
CA ASN A 243 10.31 1.08 -28.31
C ASN A 243 8.90 1.67 -28.43
N ARG A 244 8.76 3.00 -28.50
CA ARG A 244 7.47 3.71 -28.48
C ARG A 244 6.41 3.12 -29.40
N GLY A 245 6.78 2.76 -30.64
CA GLY A 245 5.86 2.20 -31.63
C GLY A 245 5.35 0.78 -31.34
N GLN A 246 5.94 0.07 -30.37
CA GLN A 246 5.53 -1.28 -29.96
C GLN A 246 4.50 -1.27 -28.81
N TYR A 247 4.34 -0.13 -28.14
CA TYR A 247 3.45 0.02 -26.99
C TYR A 247 2.14 0.69 -27.42
N GLN A 248 1.05 -0.07 -27.44
CA GLN A 248 -0.28 0.44 -27.79
C GLN A 248 -0.74 1.57 -26.86
N ASN A 249 -0.43 1.47 -25.57
CA ASN A 249 -0.86 2.42 -24.54
C ASN A 249 0.36 3.17 -23.97
N PHE A 250 1.27 3.58 -24.86
CA PHE A 250 2.55 4.17 -24.50
C PHE A 250 2.41 5.33 -23.49
N ASP A 251 1.50 6.28 -23.72
CA ASP A 251 1.38 7.46 -22.87
C ASP A 251 0.90 7.08 -21.45
N ASP A 252 0.01 6.10 -21.31
CA ASP A 252 -0.41 5.52 -20.02
C ASP A 252 0.75 4.78 -19.32
N ASP A 253 1.46 3.91 -20.04
CA ASP A 253 2.61 3.14 -19.53
C ASP A 253 3.76 4.07 -19.09
N TYR A 254 4.07 5.07 -19.91
CA TYR A 254 5.08 6.09 -19.63
C TYR A 254 4.71 6.92 -18.40
N SER A 255 3.45 7.34 -18.30
CA SER A 255 2.96 8.13 -17.16
C SER A 255 3.01 7.33 -15.85
N LEU A 256 2.66 6.03 -15.88
CA LEU A 256 2.80 5.16 -14.71
C LEU A 256 4.27 5.01 -14.29
N ALA A 257 5.18 4.79 -15.26
CA ALA A 257 6.60 4.67 -14.96
C ALA A 257 7.20 5.97 -14.38
N LEU A 258 6.79 7.14 -14.91
CA LEU A 258 7.15 8.44 -14.37
C LEU A 258 6.59 8.67 -12.97
N LEU A 259 5.35 8.26 -12.69
CA LEU A 259 4.74 8.40 -11.37
C LEU A 259 5.57 7.64 -10.34
N LEU A 260 5.87 6.37 -10.63
CA LEU A 260 6.65 5.51 -9.74
C LEU A 260 8.09 6.01 -9.57
N LYS A 261 8.71 6.53 -10.63
CA LYS A 261 9.99 7.24 -10.53
C LYS A 261 9.90 8.43 -9.59
N GLY A 262 8.89 9.30 -9.77
CA GLY A 262 8.67 10.48 -8.94
C GLY A 262 8.49 10.13 -7.46
N VAL A 263 7.73 9.06 -7.17
CA VAL A 263 7.56 8.55 -5.80
C VAL A 263 8.88 8.06 -5.21
N CYS A 264 9.69 7.32 -5.96
CA CYS A 264 11.02 6.89 -5.51
C CYS A 264 11.95 8.10 -5.24
N LEU A 265 11.97 9.08 -6.14
CA LEU A 265 12.74 10.31 -5.98
C LEU A 265 12.31 11.09 -4.73
N ARG A 266 10.99 11.20 -4.49
CA ARG A 266 10.44 11.81 -3.28
C ARG A 266 10.90 11.08 -2.02
N CYS A 267 10.86 9.75 -2.01
CA CYS A 267 11.33 8.95 -0.86
C CYS A 267 12.83 9.14 -0.58
N ARG A 268 13.61 9.57 -1.58
CA ARG A 268 15.04 9.94 -1.43
C ARG A 268 15.28 11.41 -1.09
N GLY A 269 14.24 12.21 -0.91
CA GLY A 269 14.35 13.66 -0.69
C GLY A 269 14.70 14.47 -1.95
N GLN A 270 14.67 13.88 -3.15
CA GLN A 270 14.90 14.57 -4.41
C GLN A 270 13.62 15.27 -4.91
N LEU A 271 13.11 16.20 -4.10
CA LEU A 271 11.75 16.74 -4.23
C LEU A 271 11.52 17.49 -5.55
N PHE A 272 12.52 18.25 -6.03
CA PHE A 272 12.40 18.96 -7.30
C PHE A 272 12.25 17.99 -8.48
N GLN A 273 13.10 16.96 -8.54
CA GLN A 273 13.04 15.95 -9.60
C GLN A 273 11.73 15.15 -9.54
N ALA A 274 11.25 14.83 -8.33
CA ALA A 274 9.94 14.21 -8.14
C ALA A 274 8.80 15.09 -8.68
N SER A 275 8.81 16.39 -8.35
CA SER A 275 7.83 17.35 -8.85
C SER A 275 7.83 17.43 -10.38
N MET A 276 9.01 17.41 -11.02
CA MET A 276 9.12 17.42 -12.48
C MET A 276 8.43 16.19 -13.10
N CYS A 277 8.63 15.00 -12.53
CA CYS A 277 7.96 13.78 -13.00
C CYS A 277 6.43 13.92 -12.92
N PHE A 278 5.89 14.45 -11.82
CA PHE A 278 4.45 14.60 -11.66
C PHE A 278 3.86 15.69 -12.57
N GLN A 279 4.57 16.80 -12.79
CA GLN A 279 4.14 17.85 -13.69
C GLN A 279 4.08 17.38 -15.14
N GLU A 280 5.08 16.61 -15.59
CA GLU A 280 5.10 16.03 -16.94
C GLU A 280 3.88 15.15 -17.20
N ILE A 281 3.45 14.35 -16.22
CA ILE A 281 2.24 13.52 -16.34
C ILE A 281 0.98 14.40 -16.52
N LEU A 282 0.89 15.51 -15.79
CA LEU A 282 -0.25 16.44 -15.93
C LEU A 282 -0.25 17.16 -17.28
N GLU A 283 0.90 17.38 -17.91
CA GLU A 283 1.00 17.89 -19.27
C GLU A 283 0.51 16.87 -20.32
N LEU A 284 0.67 15.57 -20.02
CA LEU A 284 0.22 14.46 -20.87
C LEU A 284 -1.27 14.11 -20.70
N LYS A 285 -2.04 14.85 -19.89
CA LYS A 285 -3.43 14.51 -19.52
C LYS A 285 -4.37 14.15 -20.67
N GLN A 286 -4.20 14.76 -21.85
CA GLN A 286 -5.07 14.50 -23.02
C GLN A 286 -4.71 13.22 -23.77
N LYS A 287 -3.53 12.65 -23.50
CA LYS A 287 -3.04 11.41 -24.11
C LYS A 287 -3.27 10.19 -23.23
N ILE A 288 -3.46 10.40 -21.92
CA ILE A 288 -3.78 9.33 -20.97
C ILE A 288 -5.25 8.96 -21.16
N THR A 289 -5.51 7.71 -21.56
CA THR A 289 -6.87 7.28 -21.93
C THR A 289 -7.42 6.16 -21.05
N ILE A 290 -6.56 5.37 -20.42
CA ILE A 290 -6.95 4.16 -19.68
C ILE A 290 -6.71 4.36 -18.19
N ASP A 291 -5.49 4.75 -17.80
CA ASP A 291 -5.08 4.91 -16.41
C ASP A 291 -5.31 6.36 -15.96
N THR A 292 -6.53 6.87 -16.16
CA THR A 292 -6.91 8.25 -15.79
C THR A 292 -6.75 8.56 -14.31
N TYR A 293 -6.71 7.53 -13.46
CA TYR A 293 -6.43 7.64 -12.03
C TYR A 293 -5.05 8.26 -11.74
N LEU A 294 -4.09 8.19 -12.67
CA LEU A 294 -2.76 8.77 -12.51
C LEU A 294 -2.82 10.28 -12.26
N LEU A 295 -3.76 10.98 -12.89
CA LEU A 295 -3.89 12.44 -12.83
C LEU A 295 -4.20 12.96 -11.41
N PRO A 296 -5.29 12.54 -10.75
CA PRO A 296 -5.57 13.02 -9.40
C PRO A 296 -4.57 12.50 -8.36
N TYR A 297 -3.97 11.33 -8.58
CA TYR A 297 -2.85 10.86 -7.75
C TYR A 297 -1.61 11.74 -7.88
N CYS A 298 -1.26 12.22 -9.08
CA CYS A 298 -0.18 13.19 -9.28
C CYS A 298 -0.48 14.53 -8.60
N GLU A 299 -1.71 15.04 -8.71
CA GLU A 299 -2.11 16.25 -7.99
C GLU A 299 -1.99 16.08 -6.46
N MET A 300 -2.30 14.90 -5.93
CA MET A 300 -2.11 14.59 -4.50
C MET A 300 -0.63 14.50 -4.09
N GLU A 301 0.24 13.91 -4.91
CA GLU A 301 1.69 13.90 -4.61
C GLU A 301 2.28 15.33 -4.67
N LEU A 302 1.85 16.18 -5.61
CA LEU A 302 2.24 17.60 -5.66
C LEU A 302 1.67 18.40 -4.48
N CYS A 303 0.44 18.10 -4.06
CA CYS A 303 -0.17 18.67 -2.85
C CYS A 303 0.70 18.38 -1.62
N GLN A 304 1.14 17.12 -1.46
CA GLN A 304 2.03 16.72 -0.38
C GLN A 304 3.35 17.49 -0.42
N LEU A 305 4.00 17.57 -1.58
CA LEU A 305 5.26 18.32 -1.75
C LEU A 305 5.10 19.80 -1.40
N ALA A 306 3.99 20.44 -1.81
CA ALA A 306 3.71 21.83 -1.49
C ALA A 306 3.47 22.03 0.01
N PHE A 307 2.72 21.13 0.66
CA PHE A 307 2.49 21.16 2.09
C PHE A 307 3.81 21.03 2.88
N ASP A 308 4.65 20.06 2.51
CA ASP A 308 5.95 19.83 3.16
C ASP A 308 6.92 21.00 2.95
N ALA A 309 6.83 21.70 1.82
CA ALA A 309 7.57 22.93 1.56
C ALA A 309 7.02 24.16 2.31
N GLY A 310 5.85 24.05 2.96
CA GLY A 310 5.16 25.15 3.62
C GLY A 310 4.37 26.07 2.68
N ASP A 311 4.23 25.72 1.41
CA ASP A 311 3.39 26.44 0.44
C ASP A 311 1.94 25.96 0.56
N ILE A 312 1.30 26.37 1.65
CA ILE A 312 -0.09 26.02 1.97
C ILE A 312 -1.08 26.47 0.87
N PRO A 313 -0.97 27.67 0.26
CA PRO A 313 -1.83 28.06 -0.84
C PRO A 313 -1.77 27.11 -2.04
N GLU A 314 -0.58 26.72 -2.48
CA GLU A 314 -0.44 25.76 -3.58
C GLU A 314 -0.93 24.37 -3.16
N ALA A 315 -0.69 23.93 -1.92
CA ALA A 315 -1.21 22.65 -1.41
C ALA A 315 -2.74 22.59 -1.50
N ILE A 316 -3.45 23.62 -1.03
CA ILE A 316 -4.92 23.70 -1.10
C ILE A 316 -5.41 23.67 -2.55
N LYS A 317 -4.76 24.42 -3.44
CA LYS A 317 -5.10 24.46 -4.86
C LYS A 317 -4.93 23.10 -5.53
N ARG A 318 -3.85 22.37 -5.22
CA ARG A 318 -3.60 21.01 -5.71
C ARG A 318 -4.63 20.01 -5.18
N LEU A 319 -4.97 20.10 -3.90
CA LEU A 319 -6.01 19.28 -3.28
C LEU A 319 -7.37 19.47 -3.97
N GLN A 320 -7.75 20.72 -4.26
CA GLN A 320 -8.98 21.03 -5.00
C GLN A 320 -8.98 20.44 -6.42
N ARG A 321 -7.85 20.50 -7.14
CA ARG A 321 -7.74 19.88 -8.48
C ARG A 321 -7.91 18.38 -8.43
N ALA A 322 -7.29 17.71 -7.45
CA ALA A 322 -7.46 16.28 -7.25
C ALA A 322 -8.94 15.94 -6.98
N ARG A 323 -9.60 16.70 -6.11
CA ARG A 323 -11.01 16.52 -5.73
C ARG A 323 -12.01 16.71 -6.88
N ASN A 324 -11.70 17.62 -7.80
CA ASN A 324 -12.53 17.95 -8.96
C ASN A 324 -12.47 16.89 -10.07
N THR A 325 -11.49 15.99 -10.04
CA THR A 325 -11.43 14.85 -10.95
C THR A 325 -12.40 13.77 -10.45
N LYS A 326 -13.19 13.18 -11.34
CA LYS A 326 -14.24 12.20 -11.01
C LYS A 326 -14.20 11.01 -11.96
N ASN A 327 -14.84 9.92 -11.57
CA ASN A 327 -15.06 8.73 -12.41
C ASN A 327 -13.75 8.08 -12.87
N TYR A 328 -12.81 7.92 -11.93
CA TYR A 328 -11.56 7.20 -12.16
C TYR A 328 -11.44 6.03 -11.18
N SER A 329 -10.73 4.99 -11.60
CA SER A 329 -10.52 3.84 -10.71
C SER A 329 -9.70 4.22 -9.49
N LEU A 330 -9.99 3.60 -8.34
CA LEU A 330 -9.32 3.88 -7.05
C LEU A 330 -9.68 5.22 -6.41
N GLU A 331 -10.75 5.87 -6.84
CA GLU A 331 -11.22 7.12 -6.24
C GLU A 331 -11.38 7.01 -4.71
N SER A 332 -11.98 5.93 -4.19
CA SER A 332 -12.11 5.71 -2.74
C SER A 332 -10.77 5.67 -2.01
N ARG A 333 -9.72 5.11 -2.62
CA ARG A 333 -8.37 5.06 -1.99
C ARG A 333 -7.73 6.45 -1.97
N LEU A 334 -7.94 7.24 -3.01
CA LEU A 334 -7.41 8.61 -3.03
C LEU A 334 -8.14 9.52 -2.04
N HIS A 335 -9.45 9.33 -1.86
CA HIS A 335 -10.25 10.09 -0.88
C HIS A 335 -9.72 9.97 0.56
N PHE A 336 -9.23 8.80 0.98
CA PHE A 336 -8.58 8.66 2.29
C PHE A 336 -7.35 9.58 2.42
N ARG A 337 -6.53 9.67 1.37
CA ARG A 337 -5.38 10.60 1.33
C ARG A 337 -5.81 12.06 1.33
N MET A 338 -6.90 12.39 0.63
CA MET A 338 -7.45 13.76 0.62
C MET A 338 -7.96 14.18 1.99
N HIS A 339 -8.78 13.33 2.64
CA HIS A 339 -9.34 13.59 3.96
C HIS A 339 -8.27 13.79 5.03
N GLU A 340 -7.22 12.99 4.98
CA GLU A 340 -6.10 13.15 5.89
C GLU A 340 -5.31 14.43 5.61
N MET A 341 -5.09 14.80 4.34
CA MET A 341 -4.50 16.09 4.01
C MET A 341 -5.37 17.26 4.52
N ASP A 342 -6.70 17.17 4.39
CA ASP A 342 -7.63 18.16 4.99
C ASP A 342 -7.40 18.26 6.50
N THR A 343 -7.28 17.12 7.20
CA THR A 343 -7.00 17.08 8.65
C THR A 343 -5.68 17.78 9.00
N ARG A 344 -4.61 17.54 8.22
CA ARG A 344 -3.29 18.18 8.42
C ARG A 344 -3.34 19.68 8.17
N LEU A 345 -4.07 20.12 7.15
CA LEU A 345 -4.29 21.54 6.85
C LEU A 345 -5.06 22.24 7.97
N GLU A 346 -6.09 21.60 8.52
CA GLU A 346 -6.82 22.10 9.69
C GLU A 346 -5.91 22.25 10.91
N ASP A 347 -5.09 21.24 11.21
CA ASP A 347 -4.14 21.28 12.32
C ASP A 347 -3.10 22.38 12.14
N TYR A 348 -2.60 22.56 10.92
CA TYR A 348 -1.69 23.66 10.60
C TYR A 348 -2.35 25.02 10.88
N ASN A 349 -3.59 25.22 10.43
CA ASN A 349 -4.35 26.45 10.68
C ASN A 349 -4.65 26.68 12.17
N ARG A 350 -4.96 25.61 12.93
CA ARG A 350 -5.13 25.68 14.39
C ARG A 350 -3.84 26.12 15.09
N LYS A 351 -2.68 25.58 14.68
CA LYS A 351 -1.37 25.91 15.27
C LYS A 351 -0.94 27.33 14.93
N THR A 352 -1.03 27.74 13.66
CA THR A 352 -0.65 29.11 13.22
C THR A 352 -1.60 30.17 13.78
N GLY A 353 -2.91 29.92 13.81
CA GLY A 353 -3.88 30.82 14.43
C GLY A 353 -3.66 31.03 15.94
N LYS A 354 -3.18 30.00 16.66
CA LYS A 354 -2.78 30.11 18.08
C LYS A 354 -1.46 30.89 18.25
N LEU A 355 -0.48 30.70 17.36
CA LEU A 355 0.79 31.45 17.35
C LEU A 355 0.57 32.95 17.11
N ILE A 356 -0.29 33.32 16.15
CA ILE A 356 -0.65 34.72 15.88
C ILE A 356 -1.32 35.36 17.10
N LYS A 357 -2.21 34.65 17.79
CA LYS A 357 -2.84 35.14 19.04
C LYS A 357 -1.84 35.32 20.19
N LYS A 358 -0.80 34.48 20.25
CA LYS A 358 0.25 34.55 21.30
C LYS A 358 1.28 35.64 21.04
N ALA A 359 1.50 36.04 19.77
CA ALA A 359 2.39 37.14 19.39
C ALA A 359 1.78 38.55 19.60
N GLY A 360 0.47 38.64 19.86
CA GLY A 360 -0.25 39.89 20.07
C GLY A 360 -0.74 40.14 21.50
N SER A 361 -0.34 39.33 22.49
CA SER A 361 -0.76 39.53 23.88
C SER A 361 0.35 39.22 24.88
N GLU A 362 1.15 40.24 25.22
CA GLU A 362 1.74 40.30 26.56
C GLU A 362 0.60 40.49 27.56
N THR A 363 0.13 39.39 28.14
CA THR A 363 -0.68 39.43 29.36
C THR A 363 0.00 38.56 30.40
N VAL A 364 0.47 39.23 31.44
CA VAL A 364 1.03 38.68 32.67
C VAL A 364 0.06 37.67 33.26
N ILE A 365 0.53 36.45 33.50
CA ILE A 365 -0.22 35.40 34.21
C ILE A 365 -0.19 35.73 35.71
N PRO A 366 -1.33 35.86 36.41
CA PRO A 366 -1.32 35.87 37.88
C PRO A 366 -1.04 34.45 38.37
N GLY A 367 0.02 34.30 39.16
CA GLY A 367 0.36 33.03 39.80
C GLY A 367 -0.79 32.50 40.66
N HIS A 368 -1.12 31.22 40.49
CA HIS A 368 -1.93 30.50 41.45
C HIS A 368 -1.06 29.55 42.28
N LYS A 369 -1.22 29.72 43.59
CA LYS A 369 -0.46 29.08 44.66
C LYS A 369 -0.66 27.57 44.64
N ARG A 370 0.43 26.84 44.89
CA ARG A 370 0.38 25.47 45.40
C ARG A 370 -0.38 25.48 46.73
N SER A 371 -1.35 24.59 46.87
CA SER A 371 -1.86 24.15 48.17
C SER A 371 -1.58 22.68 48.33
N ASP A 372 -0.59 22.38 49.17
CA ASP A 372 -0.45 21.09 49.84
C ASP A 372 -1.59 20.92 50.85
N SER A 373 -2.12 19.70 51.01
CA SER A 373 -2.17 19.02 52.31
C SER A 373 -3.01 17.73 52.28
N HIS A 374 -2.42 16.69 52.86
CA HIS A 374 -2.97 15.41 53.29
C HIS A 374 -4.35 15.45 53.99
N SER A 375 -5.12 14.36 53.85
CA SER A 375 -5.46 13.47 54.98
C SER A 375 -6.32 12.26 54.57
N ASN A 376 -6.09 11.17 55.31
CA ASN A 376 -6.54 9.79 55.11
C ASN A 376 -7.97 9.48 55.62
N SER A 377 -8.40 8.25 55.32
CA SER A 377 -9.50 7.42 55.89
C SER A 377 -10.84 7.53 55.12
N SER A 378 -11.48 6.44 54.69
CA SER A 378 -11.71 5.19 55.41
C SER A 378 -11.86 3.97 54.50
N ILE A 379 -11.36 2.84 55.01
CA ILE A 379 -11.63 1.46 54.60
C ILE A 379 -13.02 1.04 55.13
N GLY A 380 -13.76 0.23 54.36
CA GLY A 380 -14.56 -0.86 54.93
C GLY A 380 -16.03 -0.94 54.53
N SER A 381 -16.46 -2.18 54.21
CA SER A 381 -17.81 -2.68 53.90
C SER A 381 -18.35 -2.28 52.52
N ILE A 382 -18.72 -3.20 51.62
CA ILE A 382 -19.62 -4.34 51.82
C ILE A 382 -19.20 -5.49 50.88
N SER A 383 -19.06 -6.68 51.43
CA SER A 383 -19.15 -7.95 50.69
C SER A 383 -20.37 -8.72 51.22
N LYS A 384 -21.04 -9.44 50.31
CA LYS A 384 -22.07 -10.48 50.46
C LYS A 384 -23.53 -10.07 50.26
N GLU A 385 -24.06 -10.49 49.11
CA GLU A 385 -25.28 -11.29 48.89
C GLU A 385 -25.23 -11.75 47.41
N GLU A 386 -24.61 -12.90 47.12
CA GLU A 386 -25.22 -14.24 46.91
C GLU A 386 -26.33 -14.34 45.83
N GLN A 387 -25.95 -15.04 44.75
CA GLN A 387 -26.68 -16.08 44.01
C GLN A 387 -28.08 -15.81 43.43
N ARG A 388 -28.12 -15.73 42.09
CA ARG A 388 -29.14 -16.23 41.13
C ARG A 388 -28.64 -15.79 39.75
N GLY A 389 -28.48 -16.56 38.69
CA GLY A 389 -28.79 -17.93 38.29
C GLY A 389 -28.49 -17.94 36.78
N ASP A 390 -28.03 -19.06 36.24
CA ASP A 390 -27.75 -19.24 34.81
C ASP A 390 -28.93 -18.80 33.92
N SER A 391 -28.62 -18.01 32.90
CA SER A 391 -29.35 -18.02 31.63
C SER A 391 -28.42 -17.47 30.54
N GLU A 392 -27.97 -18.38 29.67
CA GLU A 392 -27.35 -18.09 28.38
C GLU A 392 -28.24 -17.12 27.60
N SER A 393 -27.72 -15.92 27.29
CA SER A 393 -28.31 -15.06 26.27
C SER A 393 -27.42 -15.15 25.03
N GLU A 394 -27.89 -15.89 24.02
CA GLU A 394 -27.39 -15.79 22.65
C GLU A 394 -27.35 -14.31 22.25
N VAL A 395 -26.15 -13.83 21.90
CA VAL A 395 -26.00 -12.50 21.30
C VAL A 395 -26.50 -12.61 19.86
N ASP A 396 -27.65 -12.00 19.60
CA ASP A 396 -28.24 -11.93 18.27
C ASP A 396 -27.32 -11.12 17.33
N ILE A 397 -26.69 -11.83 16.39
CA ILE A 397 -25.68 -11.32 15.45
C ILE A 397 -26.36 -10.53 14.31
N THR A 398 -27.69 -10.42 14.31
CA THR A 398 -28.44 -9.74 13.23
C THR A 398 -28.47 -8.21 13.32
N GLU A 399 -27.98 -7.61 14.40
CA GLU A 399 -27.94 -6.14 14.58
C GLU A 399 -26.55 -5.50 14.44
N LEU A 400 -25.50 -6.25 14.07
CA LEU A 400 -24.20 -5.65 13.79
C LEU A 400 -24.23 -4.89 12.45
N LYS A 401 -24.38 -3.56 12.54
CA LYS A 401 -24.15 -2.64 11.42
C LYS A 401 -22.79 -2.93 10.77
N PRO A 402 -22.70 -2.97 9.43
CA PRO A 402 -21.42 -3.16 8.76
C PRO A 402 -20.44 -2.04 9.13
N MET A 403 -19.17 -2.41 9.34
CA MET A 403 -18.06 -1.51 9.66
C MET A 403 -17.79 -0.47 8.55
N PHE A 404 -18.43 -0.61 7.38
CA PHE A 404 -18.30 0.29 6.24
C PHE A 404 -19.69 0.81 5.83
N PRO A 405 -19.84 2.11 5.51
CA PRO A 405 -21.10 2.63 4.98
C PRO A 405 -21.41 2.00 3.63
N GLU A 406 -22.68 1.63 3.41
CA GLU A 406 -23.20 1.32 2.08
C GLU A 406 -23.16 2.60 1.25
N PHE A 407 -22.37 2.62 0.19
CA PHE A 407 -22.41 3.67 -0.82
C PHE A 407 -23.06 3.09 -2.07
N GLU A 408 -23.99 3.76 -2.71
CA GLU A 408 -24.58 3.38 -4.00
C GLU A 408 -23.64 3.82 -5.16
N GLU A 409 -23.06 2.87 -5.89
CA GLU A 409 -22.43 3.07 -7.19
C GLU A 409 -23.45 2.54 -8.22
N GLU A 410 -24.29 3.42 -8.76
CA GLU A 410 -24.95 3.17 -10.04
C GLU A 410 -23.99 3.61 -11.15
N GLU A 411 -23.30 2.65 -11.77
CA GLU A 411 -22.65 2.88 -13.06
C GLU A 411 -23.42 2.10 -14.14
N ASP A 412 -24.07 2.88 -15.01
CA ASP A 412 -24.91 2.45 -16.10
C ASP A 412 -24.04 1.87 -17.24
N PHE A 413 -24.05 0.54 -17.40
CA PHE A 413 -23.33 -0.15 -18.48
C PHE A 413 -24.17 -0.17 -19.77
N GLY A 414 -24.45 1.00 -20.33
CA GLY A 414 -25.03 1.13 -21.67
C GLY A 414 -23.93 1.28 -22.73
N GLY A 415 -23.38 0.18 -23.27
CA GLY A 415 -22.54 0.32 -24.48
C GLY A 415 -21.62 -0.79 -24.95
N LEU A 416 -21.63 -2.01 -24.37
CA LEU A 416 -20.75 -3.10 -24.85
C LEU A 416 -21.45 -4.45 -25.08
N ASN A 417 -22.79 -4.47 -25.09
CA ASN A 417 -23.56 -5.62 -25.55
C ASN A 417 -23.86 -5.48 -27.06
N GLY A 418 -22.86 -5.79 -27.88
CA GLY A 418 -23.01 -5.67 -29.33
C GLY A 418 -22.02 -6.50 -30.12
N MET A 419 -21.52 -7.61 -29.56
CA MET A 419 -20.77 -8.61 -30.32
C MET A 419 -20.56 -9.82 -29.40
N PHE A 420 -21.51 -10.75 -29.39
CA PHE A 420 -21.38 -12.18 -29.11
C PHE A 420 -22.80 -12.73 -28.96
N ALA A 421 -23.48 -12.84 -30.10
CA ALA A 421 -24.68 -13.64 -30.25
C ALA A 421 -24.42 -14.62 -31.40
N ALA A 422 -24.06 -15.85 -31.05
CA ALA A 422 -24.20 -17.10 -31.79
C ALA A 422 -23.68 -18.19 -30.84
N GLU A 423 -24.58 -18.95 -30.22
CA GLU A 423 -24.74 -20.41 -30.43
C GLU A 423 -23.62 -21.22 -29.74
N GLU A 424 -23.85 -22.21 -28.87
CA GLU A 424 -24.92 -23.21 -28.79
C GLU A 424 -24.99 -23.77 -27.36
N THR A 425 -26.21 -24.11 -26.97
CA THR A 425 -26.61 -24.87 -25.78
C THR A 425 -26.00 -26.27 -25.75
N PHE A 426 -25.58 -26.76 -24.59
CA PHE A 426 -25.86 -28.16 -24.16
C PHE A 426 -25.72 -28.27 -22.64
N ASP A 427 -26.86 -28.58 -22.01
CA ASP A 427 -27.02 -29.13 -20.66
C ASP A 427 -27.18 -30.67 -20.79
N PRO A 428 -27.17 -31.47 -19.71
CA PRO A 428 -27.01 -31.13 -18.29
C PRO A 428 -25.77 -31.72 -17.60
#